data_AF-A0A351KER8-F1
#
_entry.id   AF-A0A351KER8-F1
#
_cell.length_a   1.000
_cell.length_b   1.000
_cell.length_c   1.000
_cell.angle_alpha   90.00
_cell.angle_beta   90.00
_cell.angle_gamma   90.00
#
_symmetry.space_group_name_H-M   'P 1'
#
loop_
_entity.id
_entity.type
_entity.pdbx_description
1 polymer ?
#
loop_
_entity_poly.entity_id
_entity_poly.type
_entity_poly.pdbx_seq_one_letter_code
_entity_poly.pdbx_strand_id
1 'polypeptide(L)' 'MSKSYLKQLLTYINKVYDIGEKINILKDKRIKSPVKISTITFTVLFGFMLQIRSFNRLNHWLKKNKFNKI' A
#
# COMPACT_ATOMS: atom_id res chain seq x y z
N MET A 1 -23.26 -5.44 -6.44
CA MET A 1 -22.05 -6.06 -5.87
C MET A 1 -20.80 -5.49 -6.55
N SER A 2 -20.28 -4.35 -6.08
CA SER A 2 -18.92 -3.97 -6.49
C SER A 2 -17.95 -4.85 -5.70
N LYS A 3 -17.40 -5.88 -6.34
CA LYS A 3 -16.23 -6.58 -5.78
C LYS A 3 -15.16 -5.52 -5.57
N SER A 4 -14.83 -5.22 -4.31
CA SER A 4 -13.75 -4.28 -4.01
C SER A 4 -12.44 -4.96 -4.38
N TYR A 5 -12.03 -4.79 -5.64
CA TYR A 5 -10.76 -5.30 -6.16
C TYR A 5 -9.57 -4.87 -5.30
N LEU A 6 -9.64 -3.66 -4.74
CA LEU A 6 -8.69 -3.16 -3.74
C LEU A 6 -8.64 -4.06 -2.51
N LYS A 7 -9.79 -4.43 -1.94
CA LYS A 7 -9.84 -5.34 -0.78
C LYS A 7 -9.23 -6.70 -1.12
N GLN A 8 -9.53 -7.25 -2.30
CA GLN A 8 -8.98 -8.54 -2.72
C GLN A 8 -7.47 -8.49 -2.94
N LEU A 9 -6.97 -7.43 -3.58
CA LEU A 9 -5.54 -7.20 -3.78
C LEU A 9 -4.81 -7.10 -2.44
N LEU A 10 -5.34 -6.30 -1.50
CA LEU A 10 -4.75 -6.14 -0.17
C LEU A 10 -4.77 -7.45 0.62
N THR A 11 -5.87 -8.22 0.56
CA THR A 11 -5.94 -9.54 1.20
C THR A 11 -4.93 -10.51 0.59
N TYR A 12 -4.76 -10.50 -0.74
CA TYR A 12 -3.79 -11.35 -1.41
C TYR A 12 -2.36 -10.98 -1.01
N ILE A 13 -2.01 -9.69 -1.04
CA ILE A 13 -0.70 -9.20 -0.61
C ILE A 13 -0.42 -9.59 0.85
N ASN A 14 -1.40 -9.40 1.73
CA ASN A 14 -1.28 -9.82 3.13
C ASN A 14 -1.08 -11.33 3.27
N LYS A 15 -1.76 -12.15 2.48
CA LYS A 15 -1.64 -13.62 2.53
C LYS A 15 -0.31 -14.15 1.98
N VAL A 16 0.29 -13.48 0.99
CA VAL A 16 1.54 -13.94 0.36
C VAL A 16 2.76 -13.49 1.15
N TYR A 17 2.71 -12.30 1.73
CA TYR A 17 3.90 -11.67 2.34
C TYR A 17 3.80 -11.50 3.86
N ASP A 18 2.67 -11.91 4.46
CA ASP A 18 2.33 -11.77 5.87
C ASP A 18 2.58 -10.35 6.40
N ILE A 19 2.25 -9.34 5.57
CA ILE A 19 2.54 -7.93 5.88
C ILE A 19 1.87 -7.52 7.19
N GLY A 20 0.63 -7.97 7.44
CA GLY A 20 -0.08 -7.69 8.69
C GLY A 20 0.66 -8.23 9.92
N GLU A 21 1.19 -9.45 9.84
CA GLU A 21 1.95 -10.05 10.95
C GLU A 21 3.30 -9.36 11.14
N LYS A 22 4.01 -9.08 10.04
CA LYS A 22 5.27 -8.32 10.07
C LYS A 22 5.10 -6.93 10.66
N ILE A 23 4.01 -6.23 10.35
CA ILE A 23 3.70 -4.93 10.95
C ILE A 23 3.39 -5.07 12.44
N ASN A 24 2.67 -6.12 12.87
CA ASN A 24 2.35 -6.35 14.28
C ASN A 24 3.57 -6.74 15.12
N ILE A 25 4.57 -7.39 14.52
CA ILE A 25 5.85 -7.70 15.18
C ILE A 25 6.66 -6.43 15.48
N LEU A 26 6.45 -5.34 14.72
CA LEU A 26 7.10 -4.05 14.98
C LEU A 26 6.55 -3.44 16.27
N LYS A 27 7.19 -3.78 17.40
CA LYS A 27 6.88 -3.20 18.70
C LYS A 27 7.51 -1.82 18.84
N ASP A 28 6.71 -0.86 19.29
CA ASP A 28 7.24 0.44 19.70
C ASP A 28 7.90 0.29 21.06
N LYS A 29 9.17 0.62 21.14
CA LYS A 29 9.91 0.64 22.41
C LYS A 29 9.65 1.92 23.21
N ARG A 30 8.92 2.89 22.65
CA ARG A 30 8.57 4.14 23.33
C ARG A 30 7.42 3.92 24.32
N ILE A 31 7.60 4.44 25.53
CA ILE A 31 6.67 4.32 26.67
C ILE A 31 5.31 4.98 26.38
N LYS A 32 5.29 6.06 25.59
CA LYS A 32 4.07 6.70 25.07
C LYS A 32 4.31 7.12 23.63
N SER A 33 3.82 6.34 22.69
CA SER A 33 3.78 6.74 21.28
C SER A 33 2.41 7.36 20.97
N PRO A 34 2.34 8.61 20.51
CA PRO A 34 1.07 9.24 20.15
C PRO A 34 0.45 8.62 18.89
N VAL A 35 1.22 7.84 18.12
CA VAL A 35 0.81 7.25 16.86
C VAL A 35 1.19 5.77 16.83
N LYS A 36 0.28 4.90 16.39
CA LYS A 36 0.58 3.47 16.23
C LYS A 36 1.67 3.27 15.17
N ILE A 37 2.65 2.41 15.46
CA ILE A 37 3.70 2.05 14.50
C ILE A 37 3.11 1.51 13.19
N SER A 38 2.03 0.75 13.26
CA SER A 38 1.32 0.25 12.07
C SER A 38 0.95 1.38 11.10
N THR A 39 0.52 2.52 11.62
CA THR A 39 0.15 3.69 10.81
C THR A 39 1.38 4.32 10.16
N ILE A 40 2.49 4.43 10.90
CA ILE A 40 3.75 4.99 10.39
C ILE A 40 4.32 4.08 9.30
N THR A 41 4.43 2.78 9.57
CA THR A 41 4.95 1.78 8.63
C THR A 41 4.11 1.72 7.36
N PHE A 42 2.77 1.76 7.48
CA PHE A 42 1.88 1.77 6.33
C PHE A 42 2.07 3.04 5.49
N THR A 43 2.12 4.22 6.11
CA THR A 43 2.35 5.49 5.39
C THR A 43 3.69 5.51 4.66
N VAL A 44 4.75 5.00 5.28
CA VAL A 44 6.08 4.90 4.66
C VAL A 44 6.07 3.93 3.48
N LEU A 45 5.51 2.73 3.65
CA LEU A 45 5.37 1.76 2.55
C LEU A 45 4.53 2.31 1.39
N PHE A 46 3.44 3.00 1.70
CA PHE A 46 2.58 3.63 0.72
C PHE A 46 3.31 4.76 -0.02
N GLY A 47 4.05 5.60 0.70
CA GLY A 47 4.90 6.64 0.11
C GLY A 47 5.97 6.06 -0.83
N PHE A 48 6.63 4.97 -0.42
CA PHE A 48 7.57 4.26 -1.29
C PHE A 48 6.90 3.73 -2.55
N MET A 49 5.73 3.10 -2.44
CA MET A 49 4.98 2.60 -3.59
C MET A 49 4.64 3.71 -4.59
N LEU A 50 4.25 4.89 -4.10
CA LEU A 50 3.94 6.05 -4.95
C LEU A 50 5.18 6.64 -5.62
N GLN A 51 6.35 6.59 -4.97
CA GLN A 51 7.61 7.05 -5.56
C GLN A 51 8.17 6.10 -6.63
N ILE A 52 7.65 4.87 -6.76
CA ILE A 52 8.09 3.94 -7.81
C ILE A 52 7.80 4.57 -9.17
N ARG A 53 8.85 4.71 -10.02
CA ARG A 53 8.75 5.25 -11.39
C ARG A 53 7.62 4.60 -12.20
N SER A 54 7.30 3.34 -11.91
CA SER A 54 6.18 2.59 -12.48
C SER A 54 4.82 3.24 -12.20
N PHE A 55 4.56 3.76 -10.99
CA PHE A 55 3.32 4.49 -10.67
C PHE A 55 3.28 5.87 -11.33
N ASN A 56 4.41 6.58 -11.41
CA ASN A 56 4.49 7.82 -12.19
C ASN A 56 4.24 7.59 -13.69
N ARG A 57 4.77 6.49 -14.23
CA ARG A 57 4.52 6.07 -15.62
C ARG A 57 3.08 5.65 -15.83
N LEU A 58 2.49 4.93 -14.87
CA LEU A 58 1.07 4.57 -14.88
C LEU A 58 0.17 5.82 -14.84
N ASN A 59 0.47 6.78 -13.96
CA ASN A 59 -0.21 8.07 -13.88
C ASN A 59 -0.11 8.85 -15.20
N HIS A 60 1.07 8.83 -15.84
CA HIS A 60 1.25 9.40 -17.17
C HIS A 60 0.39 8.69 -18.23
N TRP A 61 0.30 7.36 -18.20
CA TRP A 61 -0.53 6.58 -19.12
C TRP A 61 -2.03 6.84 -18.92
N LEU A 62 -2.48 6.96 -17.66
CA LEU A 62 -3.85 7.33 -17.31
C LEU A 62 -4.18 8.74 -17.82
N LYS A 63 -3.33 9.74 -17.55
CA LYS A 63 -3.51 11.12 -18.05
C LYS A 63 -3.58 11.23 -19.58
N LYS A 64 -2.90 10.33 -20.29
CA LYS A 64 -2.88 10.30 -21.75
C LYS A 64 -4.01 9.45 -22.35
N ASN A 65 -4.98 8.97 -21.54
CA ASN A 65 -6.06 8.07 -21.96
C ASN A 65 -5.57 6.87 -22.79
N LYS A 66 -4.33 6.41 -22.55
CA LYS A 66 -3.74 5.30 -23.31
C LYS A 66 -4.44 3.97 -23.07
N PHE A 67 -5.24 3.88 -22.01
CA PHE A 67 -6.05 2.71 -21.69
C PHE A 67 -7.39 2.65 -22.44
N ASN A 68 -7.87 3.75 -23.04
CA ASN A 68 -9.13 3.78 -23.80
C ASN A 68 -8.99 3.24 -25.24
N LYS A 69 -7.86 2.58 -25.57
CA LYS A 69 -7.57 2.05 -26.90
C LYS A 69 -7.46 0.53 -26.93
N ILE A 70 -8.21 -0.14 -26.05
CA ILE A 70 -8.46 -1.58 -26.08
C ILE A 70 -9.96 -1.77 -26.32
#